data_AF-A0A536VI81-F1
#
_entry.id   AF-A0A536VI81-F1
#
_cell.length_a   1.000
_cell.length_b   1.000
_cell.length_c   1.000
_cell.angle_alpha   90.00
_cell.angle_beta   90.00
_cell.angle_gamma   90.00
#
_symmetry.space_group_name_H-M   'P 1'
#
loop_
_entity.id
_entity.type
_entity.pdbx_description
1 polymer ?
#
loop_
_entity_poly.entity_id
_entity_poly.type
_entity_poly.pdbx_seq_one_letter_code
_entity_poly.pdbx_strand_id
1 'polypeptide(L)'
;MALANNINLDPLQPIHFTYSVGNFTFLATGVSNMVGSTPSCTGNACTDALRFDISGVVSGPGFSTTAFTGTWSGVGSCTAHDNRCISNVTGNWSVYLDPPVAAATVPEPGSVALLGLALGVLGFVLRRRKD
;
A
#
# COMPACT_ATOMS: atom_id res chain seq x y z
N MET A 1 -20.87 4.90 20.53
CA MET A 1 -20.60 3.54 20.03
C MET A 1 -20.38 3.67 18.53
N ALA A 2 -19.18 3.35 18.08
CA ALA A 2 -18.74 3.49 16.70
C ALA A 2 -19.51 2.54 15.77
N LEU A 3 -19.73 2.99 14.54
CA LEU A 3 -20.38 2.28 13.45
C LEU A 3 -19.50 1.11 12.99
N ALA A 4 -19.64 -0.04 13.65
CA ALA A 4 -18.78 -1.19 13.43
C ALA A 4 -19.24 -2.04 12.23
N ASN A 5 -18.60 -1.84 11.08
CA ASN A 5 -17.76 -2.92 10.57
C ASN A 5 -16.41 -2.72 11.26
N ASN A 6 -16.18 -3.53 12.28
CA ASN A 6 -15.14 -3.43 13.31
C ASN A 6 -13.70 -3.43 12.76
N ILE A 7 -13.26 -2.32 12.20
CA ILE A 7 -11.84 -1.99 12.20
C ILE A 7 -11.53 -1.37 13.55
N ASN A 8 -11.18 -2.22 14.52
CA ASN A 8 -10.70 -1.79 15.83
C ASN A 8 -9.30 -1.18 15.66
N LEU A 9 -9.24 0.10 15.29
CA LEU A 9 -8.00 0.87 15.23
C LEU A 9 -7.69 1.38 16.63
N ASP A 10 -7.28 0.46 17.51
CA ASP A 10 -6.55 0.88 18.70
C ASP A 10 -5.14 1.29 18.23
N PRO A 11 -4.73 2.57 18.38
CA PRO A 11 -3.40 3.01 18.00
C PRO A 11 -2.28 2.31 18.81
N LEU A 12 -2.62 1.54 19.84
CA LEU A 12 -1.69 0.79 20.69
C LEU A 12 -1.63 -0.71 20.36
N GLN A 13 -2.47 -1.22 19.45
CA GLN A 13 -2.39 -2.62 19.01
C GLN A 13 -1.68 -2.72 17.65
N PRO A 14 -0.87 -3.78 17.41
CA PRO A 14 -0.29 -4.02 16.09
C PRO A 14 -1.42 -4.21 15.09
N ILE A 15 -1.62 -3.21 14.23
CA ILE A 15 -2.65 -3.28 13.20
C ILE A 15 -2.15 -4.23 12.11
N HIS A 16 -2.73 -5.42 12.05
CA HIS A 16 -2.46 -6.41 11.01
C HIS A 16 -3.69 -6.51 10.11
N PHE A 17 -3.66 -5.87 8.93
CA PHE A 17 -4.68 -6.10 7.91
C PHE A 17 -4.15 -7.09 6.89
N THR A 18 -4.82 -8.24 6.80
CA THR A 18 -4.57 -9.20 5.73
C THR A 18 -5.76 -9.22 4.80
N TYR A 19 -5.54 -8.92 3.52
CA TYR A 19 -6.54 -9.12 2.49
C TYR A 19 -5.91 -9.76 1.25
N SER A 20 -6.70 -10.56 0.54
CA SER A 20 -6.25 -11.30 -0.63
C SER A 20 -6.94 -10.79 -1.88
N VAL A 21 -6.16 -10.58 -2.95
CA VAL A 21 -6.66 -10.24 -4.28
C VAL A 21 -6.14 -11.29 -5.25
N GLY A 22 -7.02 -12.18 -5.69
CA GLY A 22 -6.60 -13.37 -6.43
C GLY A 22 -5.64 -14.24 -5.60
N ASN A 23 -4.44 -14.49 -6.12
CA ASN A 23 -3.41 -15.30 -5.46
C ASN A 23 -2.38 -14.45 -4.68
N PHE A 24 -2.61 -13.14 -4.54
CA PHE A 24 -1.74 -12.26 -3.78
C PHE A 24 -2.33 -11.96 -2.41
N THR A 25 -1.48 -11.94 -1.39
CA THR A 25 -1.81 -11.61 -0.01
C THR A 25 -1.11 -10.31 0.36
N PHE A 26 -1.90 -9.31 0.75
CA PHE A 26 -1.41 -8.03 1.24
C PHE A 26 -1.47 -8.06 2.76
N LEU A 27 -0.34 -7.83 3.41
CA LEU A 27 -0.21 -7.66 4.84
C LEU A 27 0.17 -6.20 5.12
N ALA A 28 -0.78 -5.39 5.57
CA ALA A 28 -0.50 -4.06 6.09
C ALA A 28 0.05 -4.19 7.52
N THR A 29 1.20 -3.57 7.76
CA THR A 29 1.92 -3.58 9.04
C THR A 29 2.08 -2.18 9.64
N GLY A 30 1.77 -1.13 8.87
CA GLY A 30 1.87 0.25 9.29
C GLY A 30 0.63 1.06 8.90
N VAL A 31 0.24 1.96 9.79
CA VAL A 31 -0.83 2.94 9.60
C VAL A 31 -0.30 4.32 9.98
N SER A 32 -0.59 5.32 9.16
CA SER A 32 -0.19 6.71 9.41
C SER A 32 -1.23 7.70 8.88
N ASN A 33 -1.07 8.98 9.19
CA ASN A 33 -1.91 10.07 8.69
C ASN A 33 -3.42 9.81 8.86
N MET A 34 -3.80 9.32 10.04
CA MET A 34 -5.19 9.01 10.34
C MET A 34 -6.01 10.29 10.46
N VAL A 35 -7.01 10.42 9.60
CA VAL A 35 -7.96 11.53 9.54
C VAL A 35 -9.36 10.95 9.64
N GLY A 36 -9.96 11.11 10.83
CA GLY A 36 -11.35 10.77 11.08
C GLY A 36 -12.21 12.02 11.13
N SER A 37 -13.48 11.88 10.76
CA SER A 37 -14.51 12.88 11.08
C SER A 37 -15.18 12.51 12.39
N THR A 38 -15.57 13.53 13.16
CA THR A 38 -16.52 13.31 14.27
C THR A 38 -17.86 12.86 13.69
N PRO A 39 -18.52 11.84 14.25
CA PRO A 39 -19.84 11.41 13.79
C PRO A 39 -20.81 12.59 13.76
N SER A 40 -21.39 12.85 12.60
CA SER A 40 -22.39 13.91 12.40
C SER A 40 -23.76 13.27 12.27
N CYS A 41 -24.69 13.71 13.11
CA CYS A 41 -26.06 13.20 13.13
C CYS A 41 -27.01 14.30 12.67
N THR A 42 -27.76 14.04 11.60
CA THR A 42 -28.79 14.96 11.10
C THR A 42 -30.11 14.19 10.99
N GLY A 43 -31.10 14.62 11.78
CA GLY A 43 -32.35 13.88 11.92
C GLY A 43 -32.10 12.46 12.47
N ASN A 44 -32.64 11.46 11.77
CA ASN A 44 -32.55 10.05 12.17
C ASN A 44 -31.36 9.33 11.51
N ALA A 45 -30.35 10.03 11.03
CA ALA A 45 -29.17 9.44 10.42
C ALA A 45 -27.89 10.01 11.04
N CYS A 46 -26.92 9.13 11.35
CA CYS A 46 -25.55 9.55 11.62
C CYS A 46 -24.62 9.02 10.55
N THR A 47 -23.60 9.80 10.22
CA THR A 47 -22.52 9.41 9.32
C THR A 47 -21.17 9.75 9.93
N ASP A 48 -20.20 8.89 9.72
CA ASP A 48 -18.79 9.14 9.99
C ASP A 48 -17.93 8.66 8.82
N ALA A 49 -16.69 9.12 8.80
CA ALA A 49 -15.72 8.81 7.78
C ALA A 49 -14.33 8.76 8.39
N LEU A 50 -13.51 7.88 7.83
CA LEU A 50 -12.14 7.67 8.25
C LEU A 50 -11.24 7.44 7.03
N ARG A 51 -10.07 8.04 7.04
CA ARG A 51 -9.02 7.86 6.04
C ARG A 51 -7.68 7.70 6.75
N PHE A 52 -6.82 6.82 6.25
CA PHE A 52 -5.44 6.70 6.71
C PHE A 52 -4.57 6.07 5.63
N ASP A 53 -3.28 6.34 5.72
CA ASP A 53 -2.30 5.71 4.85
C ASP A 53 -1.87 4.36 5.45
N ILE A 54 -1.69 3.38 4.58
CA ILE A 54 -1.27 2.02 4.91
C ILE A 54 0.08 1.73 4.28
N SER A 55 0.90 0.96 4.98
CA SER A 55 2.14 0.41 4.45
C SER A 55 2.25 -1.05 4.84
N GLY A 56 2.87 -1.86 3.99
CA GLY A 56 2.96 -3.29 4.24
C GLY A 56 3.76 -4.04 3.20
N VAL A 57 3.52 -5.33 3.13
CA VAL A 57 4.12 -6.23 2.15
C VAL A 57 3.06 -7.04 1.40
N VAL A 58 3.28 -7.25 0.11
CA VAL A 58 2.49 -8.17 -0.72
C VAL A 58 3.31 -9.41 -1.02
N SER A 59 2.70 -10.59 -0.91
CA SER A 59 3.29 -11.88 -1.28
C SER A 59 2.37 -12.63 -2.23
N GLY A 60 2.96 -13.43 -3.12
CA GLY A 60 2.21 -14.22 -4.08
C GLY A 60 3.08 -15.24 -4.80
N PRO A 61 2.49 -16.29 -5.40
CA PRO A 61 3.23 -17.34 -6.07
C PRO A 61 4.00 -16.77 -7.28
N GLY A 62 5.30 -17.08 -7.37
CA GLY A 62 6.16 -16.66 -8.47
C GLY A 62 6.72 -15.23 -8.35
N PHE A 63 6.43 -14.50 -7.26
CA PHE A 63 6.94 -13.15 -7.02
C PHE A 63 7.63 -13.06 -5.65
N SER A 64 8.70 -12.27 -5.57
CA SER A 64 9.31 -11.92 -4.30
C SER A 64 8.37 -11.01 -3.48
N THR A 65 8.38 -11.19 -2.17
CA THR A 65 7.68 -10.28 -1.26
C THR A 65 8.10 -8.85 -1.51
N THR A 66 7.13 -7.97 -1.77
CA THR A 66 7.38 -6.58 -2.17
C THR A 66 6.68 -5.64 -1.22
N ALA A 67 7.32 -4.51 -0.88
CA ALA A 67 6.68 -3.48 -0.06
C ALA A 67 5.59 -2.76 -0.86
N PHE A 68 4.51 -2.37 -0.19
CA PHE A 68 3.48 -1.51 -0.76
C PHE A 68 3.14 -0.36 0.18
N THR A 69 2.67 0.73 -0.40
CA THR A 69 1.97 1.81 0.29
C THR A 69 0.61 2.00 -0.35
N GLY A 70 -0.29 2.67 0.36
CA GLY A 70 -1.57 3.05 -0.18
C GLY A 70 -2.39 3.85 0.81
N THR A 71 -3.63 4.09 0.45
CA THR A 71 -4.60 4.75 1.31
C THR A 71 -5.83 3.89 1.48
N TRP A 72 -6.24 3.69 2.73
CA TRP A 72 -7.56 3.18 3.09
C TRP A 72 -8.53 4.34 3.31
N SER A 73 -9.77 4.20 2.85
CA SER A 73 -10.84 5.16 3.13
C SER A 73 -12.14 4.43 3.37
N GLY A 74 -12.92 4.88 4.35
CA GLY A 74 -14.21 4.31 4.67
C GLY A 74 -15.20 5.33 5.19
N VAL A 75 -16.48 5.04 4.95
CA VAL A 75 -17.62 5.84 5.39
C VAL A 75 -18.61 4.90 6.06
N GLY A 76 -19.04 5.26 7.26
CA GLY A 76 -20.07 4.58 8.03
C GLY A 76 -21.36 5.38 8.07
N SER A 77 -22.50 4.68 8.16
CA SER A 77 -23.78 5.32 8.45
C SER A 77 -24.71 4.43 9.27
N CYS A 78 -25.61 5.03 10.04
CA CYS A 78 -26.66 4.32 10.79
C CYS A 78 -27.95 5.11 10.82
N THR A 79 -29.02 4.43 11.20
CA THR A 79 -30.17 5.08 11.83
C THR A 79 -29.83 5.53 13.24
N ALA A 80 -30.19 6.76 13.56
CA ALA A 80 -29.82 7.47 14.77
C ALA A 80 -31.03 7.89 15.60
N HIS A 81 -30.83 7.94 16.91
CA HIS A 81 -31.72 8.56 17.89
C HIS A 81 -30.87 9.19 18.99
N ASP A 82 -31.23 10.40 19.44
CA ASP A 82 -30.46 11.17 20.44
C ASP A 82 -28.95 11.26 20.13
N ASN A 83 -28.61 11.56 18.87
CA ASN A 83 -27.23 11.62 18.36
C ASN A 83 -26.41 10.33 18.59
N ARG A 84 -27.08 9.18 18.63
CA ARG A 84 -26.45 7.87 18.77
C ARG A 84 -27.00 6.90 17.74
N CYS A 85 -26.13 6.07 17.18
CA CYS A 85 -26.57 4.97 16.33
C CYS A 85 -27.38 3.95 17.12
N ILE A 86 -28.55 3.60 16.59
CA ILE A 86 -29.46 2.62 17.19
C ILE A 86 -29.72 1.41 16.29
N SER A 87 -29.63 1.55 14.97
CA SER A 87 -29.91 0.46 14.02
C SER A 87 -29.35 0.77 12.62
N ASN A 88 -29.50 -0.18 11.68
CA ASN A 88 -29.12 -0.05 10.26
C ASN A 88 -27.69 0.45 10.05
N VAL A 89 -26.74 -0.12 10.81
CA VAL A 89 -25.31 0.18 10.65
C VAL A 89 -24.85 -0.34 9.30
N THR A 90 -24.33 0.55 8.47
CA THR A 90 -23.71 0.25 7.18
C THR A 90 -22.32 0.87 7.14
N GLY A 91 -21.44 0.27 6.37
CA GLY A 91 -20.10 0.80 6.13
C GLY A 91 -19.63 0.42 4.74
N ASN A 92 -19.07 1.37 4.02
CA ASN A 92 -18.41 1.15 2.74
C ASN A 92 -16.95 1.59 2.85
N TRP A 93 -16.05 0.83 2.22
CA TRP A 93 -14.63 1.15 2.24
C TRP A 93 -13.97 0.86 0.91
N SER A 94 -12.87 1.55 0.66
CA SER A 94 -12.00 1.36 -0.49
C SER A 94 -10.54 1.42 -0.07
N VAL A 95 -9.70 0.72 -0.83
CA VAL A 95 -8.25 0.78 -0.71
C VAL A 95 -7.70 1.17 -2.07
N TYR A 96 -6.86 2.19 -2.06
CA TYR A 96 -6.04 2.58 -3.21
C TYR A 96 -4.61 2.18 -2.92
N LEU A 97 -3.98 1.45 -3.83
CA LEU A 97 -2.58 1.06 -3.73
C LEU A 97 -1.75 1.94 -4.64
N ASP A 98 -0.68 2.49 -4.08
CA ASP A 98 0.26 3.24 -4.88
C ASP A 98 1.03 2.27 -5.78
N PRO A 99 1.32 2.66 -7.03
CA PRO A 99 2.19 1.87 -7.87
C PRO A 99 3.54 1.70 -7.16
N PRO A 100 4.14 0.49 -7.16
CA PRO A 100 5.43 0.30 -6.55
C PRO A 100 6.42 1.27 -7.18
N VAL A 101 7.11 2.05 -6.34
CA VAL A 101 8.26 2.83 -6.81
C VAL A 101 9.30 1.79 -7.19
N ALA A 102 9.36 1.44 -8.48
CA ALA A 102 10.37 0.52 -8.96
C ALA A 102 11.72 1.16 -8.63
N ALA A 103 12.42 0.60 -7.65
CA ALA A 103 13.85 0.78 -7.57
C ALA A 103 14.36 0.27 -8.91
N ALA A 104 14.76 1.19 -9.78
CA ALA A 104 15.41 0.88 -11.04
C ALA A 104 16.81 0.32 -10.73
N THR A 105 16.90 -0.78 -10.00
CA THR A 105 18.06 -1.66 -10.06
C THR A 105 17.93 -2.43 -11.34
N VAL A 106 18.22 -1.75 -12.45
CA VAL A 106 18.61 -2.39 -13.70
C VAL A 106 19.96 -3.04 -13.42
N PRO A 107 20.07 -4.37 -13.34
CA PRO A 107 21.37 -5.00 -13.41
C PRO A 107 21.79 -4.81 -14.86
N GLU A 108 22.81 -4.00 -15.14
CA GLU A 108 23.43 -3.98 -16.46
C GLU A 108 24.73 -4.81 -16.46
N PRO A 109 24.69 -6.15 -16.32
CA PRO A 109 25.88 -6.96 -16.56
C PRO A 109 26.33 -6.86 -18.03
N GLY A 110 25.42 -6.48 -18.94
CA GLY A 110 25.73 -6.29 -20.37
C GLY A 110 26.61 -5.07 -20.66
N SER A 111 26.36 -3.93 -20.00
CA SER A 111 27.09 -2.68 -20.29
C SER A 111 28.56 -2.76 -19.84
N VAL A 112 28.83 -3.41 -18.71
CA VAL A 112 30.21 -3.65 -18.24
C VAL A 112 30.93 -4.66 -19.13
N ALA A 113 30.23 -5.71 -19.59
CA ALA A 113 30.78 -6.68 -20.52
C ALA A 113 31.12 -6.03 -21.88
N LEU A 114 30.22 -5.20 -22.42
CA LEU A 114 30.44 -4.47 -23.68
C LEU A 114 31.58 -3.44 -23.57
N LEU A 115 31.66 -2.72 -22.45
CA LEU A 115 32.74 -1.77 -22.20
C LEU A 115 34.10 -2.48 -22.07
N GLY A 116 34.15 -3.62 -21.37
CA GLY A 116 35.34 -4.45 -21.27
C GLY A 116 35.79 -5.01 -22.63
N LEU A 117 34.82 -5.44 -23.47
CA LEU A 117 35.10 -5.95 -24.81
C LEU A 117 35.59 -4.83 -25.74
N ALA A 118 34.99 -3.64 -25.67
CA ALA A 118 35.41 -2.47 -26.43
C ALA A 118 36.86 -2.04 -26.09
N LEU A 119 37.19 -1.95 -24.79
CA LEU A 119 38.54 -1.61 -24.34
C LEU A 119 39.56 -2.68 -24.67
N GLY A 120 39.19 -3.96 -24.57
CA GLY A 120 40.03 -5.09 -24.96
C GLY A 120 40.38 -5.09 -26.45
N VAL A 121 39.40 -4.86 -27.32
CA VAL A 121 39.61 -4.73 -28.77
C VAL A 121 40.47 -3.51 -29.09
N LEU A 122 40.22 -2.36 -28.46
CA LEU A 122 41.00 -1.15 -28.68
C LEU A 122 42.47 -1.32 -28.29
N GLY A 123 42.74 -1.96 -27.14
CA GLY A 123 44.09 -2.27 -26.68
C GLY A 123 44.84 -3.23 -27.63
N PHE A 124 44.14 -4.22 -28.18
CA PHE A 124 44.72 -5.16 -29.14
C PHE A 124 45.08 -4.50 -30.48
N VAL A 125 44.20 -3.61 -30.99
CA VAL A 125 44.44 -2.85 -32.23
C VAL A 125 45.62 -1.88 -32.07
N LEU A 126 45.72 -1.20 -30.92
CA LEU A 126 46.83 -0.28 -30.66
C LEU A 126 48.17 -1.01 -30.53
N ARG A 127 48.18 -2.23 -29.97
CA ARG A 127 49.41 -3.04 -29.85
C ARG A 127 49.95 -3.48 -31.21
N ARG A 128 49.07 -3.87 -32.14
CA ARG A 128 49.44 -4.26 -33.52
C ARG A 128 49.97 -3.13 -34.40
N ARG A 129 49.79 -1.87 -33.99
CA ARG A 129 50.33 -0.71 -34.72
C ARG A 129 51.74 -0.33 -34.29
N LYS A 130 52.28 -1.00 -33.25
CA LYS A 130 53.59 -0.68 -32.67
C LYS A 130 54.66 -1.74 -32.98
N ASP A 131 54.24 -2.88 -33.54
CA ASP A 131 55.08 -3.84 -34.26
C ASP A 131 55.04 -3.52 -35.77
#